data_AF-A0A7W3ZB89-F1
#
_entry.id   AF-A0A7W3ZB89-F1
#
_cell.length_a   1.000
_cell.length_b   1.000
_cell.length_c   1.000
_cell.angle_alpha   90.00
_cell.angle_beta   90.00
_cell.angle_gamma   90.00
#
_symmetry.space_group_name_H-M   'P 1'
#
loop_
_entity.id
_entity.type
_entity.pdbx_description
1 polymer ?
#
loop_
_entity_poly.entity_id
_entity_poly.type
_entity_poly.pdbx_seq_one_letter_code
_entity_poly.pdbx_strand_id
1 'polypeptide(L)'
;MTDRMLVVLDEAAKAEVPPGWGQAAPEHRIVPCPPGRAPALLEEAAGAKPLADVLAGGQLVPVALRLAERYPDAVRSVLLVGPDPDGNGRASREWFAAHGARVASAREAGVEVEVLPHGPAGAPLTEPRVAAAVATTLDRLPSVRRPDW
;
A
#
# COMPACT_ATOMS: atom_id res chain seq x y z
N MET A 1 7.81 14.78 -16.22
CA MET A 1 6.75 14.29 -15.33
C MET A 1 7.44 13.43 -14.29
N THR A 2 7.27 13.72 -13.02
CA THR A 2 7.89 12.95 -11.94
C THR A 2 6.90 11.85 -11.58
N ASP A 3 7.05 10.67 -12.18
CA ASP A 3 6.12 9.56 -11.97
C ASP A 3 6.07 9.18 -10.49
N ARG A 4 4.86 9.07 -9.96
CA ARG A 4 4.64 8.57 -8.59
C ARG A 4 5.07 7.12 -8.51
N MET A 5 5.58 6.66 -7.38
CA MET A 5 5.94 5.25 -7.23
C MET A 5 4.82 4.50 -6.52
N LEU A 6 4.37 3.38 -7.08
CA LEU A 6 3.48 2.43 -6.40
C LEU A 6 4.24 1.13 -6.15
N VAL A 7 4.67 0.93 -4.90
CA VAL A 7 5.36 -0.28 -4.45
C VAL A 7 4.33 -1.33 -4.12
N VAL A 8 4.31 -2.42 -4.89
CA VAL A 8 3.40 -3.54 -4.70
C VAL A 8 4.14 -4.65 -3.98
N LEU A 9 3.83 -4.88 -2.70
CA LEU A 9 4.46 -5.93 -1.92
C LEU A 9 3.93 -7.29 -2.36
N ASP A 10 4.84 -8.13 -2.86
CA ASP A 10 4.55 -9.48 -3.33
C ASP A 10 5.76 -10.38 -3.04
N GLU A 11 5.55 -11.44 -2.25
CA GLU A 11 6.60 -12.45 -1.96
C GLU A 11 7.08 -13.13 -3.25
N ALA A 12 6.16 -13.33 -4.20
CA ALA A 12 6.44 -13.98 -5.46
C ALA A 12 6.87 -12.99 -6.55
N ALA A 13 7.18 -11.72 -6.19
CA ALA A 13 7.41 -10.60 -7.11
C ALA A 13 8.19 -11.05 -8.36
N LYS A 14 7.42 -11.40 -9.41
CA LYS A 14 7.94 -11.51 -10.76
C LYS A 14 8.09 -10.08 -11.23
N ALA A 15 9.10 -9.79 -12.03
CA ALA A 15 9.35 -8.43 -12.54
C ALA A 15 8.18 -7.86 -13.38
N GLU A 16 7.11 -8.61 -13.58
CA GLU A 16 5.95 -8.27 -14.38
C GLU A 16 4.78 -7.82 -13.49
N VAL A 17 4.31 -6.61 -13.76
CA VAL A 17 3.15 -6.00 -13.11
C VAL A 17 1.88 -6.76 -13.53
N PRO A 18 0.92 -7.04 -12.64
CA PRO A 18 -0.27 -7.75 -13.05
C PRO A 18 -1.08 -6.98 -14.12
N PRO A 19 -1.82 -7.68 -14.99
CA PRO A 19 -2.64 -7.02 -16.02
C PRO A 19 -3.62 -5.99 -15.43
N GLY A 20 -3.80 -4.86 -16.11
CA GLY A 20 -4.74 -3.80 -15.72
C GLY A 20 -4.17 -2.74 -14.77
N TRP A 21 -3.02 -2.98 -14.14
CA TRP A 21 -2.43 -2.05 -13.18
C TRP A 21 -1.90 -0.76 -13.83
N GLY A 22 -1.32 -0.84 -15.03
CA GLY A 22 -0.91 0.36 -15.78
C GLY A 22 -2.08 1.28 -16.16
N GLN A 23 -3.30 0.73 -16.28
CA GLN A 23 -4.52 1.53 -16.46
C GLN A 23 -5.09 2.03 -15.14
N ALA A 24 -4.91 1.27 -14.06
CA ALA A 24 -5.38 1.61 -12.72
C ALA A 24 -4.55 2.73 -12.07
N ALA A 25 -3.25 2.80 -12.37
CA ALA A 25 -2.34 3.81 -11.83
C ALA A 25 -1.47 4.40 -12.95
N PRO A 26 -2.07 5.13 -13.92
CA PRO A 26 -1.36 5.61 -15.11
C PRO A 26 -0.33 6.70 -14.81
N GLU A 27 -0.42 7.36 -13.66
CA GLU A 27 0.57 8.33 -13.17
C GLU A 27 1.68 7.69 -12.33
N HIS A 28 1.62 6.36 -12.15
CA HIS A 28 2.53 5.63 -11.28
C HIS A 28 3.47 4.71 -12.04
N ARG A 29 4.74 4.79 -11.69
CA ARG A 29 5.67 3.70 -11.91
C ARG A 29 5.39 2.59 -10.88
N ILE A 30 4.87 1.47 -11.38
CA ILE A 30 4.50 0.33 -10.54
C ILE A 30 5.73 -0.57 -10.35
N VAL A 31 6.07 -0.84 -9.09
CA VAL A 31 7.27 -1.59 -8.70
C VAL A 31 6.84 -2.80 -7.86
N PRO A 32 6.73 -4.00 -8.47
CA PRO A 32 6.62 -5.25 -7.72
C PRO A 32 7.86 -5.42 -6.85
N CYS A 33 7.68 -5.57 -5.54
CA CYS A 33 8.79 -5.58 -4.59
C CYS A 33 8.62 -6.72 -3.59
N PRO A 34 9.60 -7.63 -3.47
CA PRO A 34 9.59 -8.60 -2.39
C PRO A 34 9.80 -7.87 -1.05
N PRO A 35 9.13 -8.29 0.03
CA PRO A 35 9.15 -7.58 1.32
C PRO A 35 10.54 -7.29 1.88
N GLY A 36 11.49 -8.22 1.70
CA GLY A 36 12.87 -8.05 2.15
C GLY A 36 13.67 -6.96 1.41
N ARG A 37 13.22 -6.52 0.23
CA ARG A 37 13.88 -5.46 -0.57
C ARG A 37 13.21 -4.09 -0.41
N ALA A 38 11.99 -4.05 0.10
CA ALA A 38 11.25 -2.80 0.27
C ALA A 38 11.97 -1.77 1.16
N PRO A 39 12.65 -2.13 2.27
CA PRO A 39 13.43 -1.18 3.06
C PRO A 39 14.49 -0.42 2.24
N ALA A 40 15.32 -1.13 1.49
CA ALA A 40 16.36 -0.51 0.67
C ALA A 40 15.77 0.39 -0.43
N LEU A 41 14.67 -0.04 -1.06
CA LEU A 41 13.97 0.77 -2.06
C LEU A 41 13.42 2.07 -1.47
N LEU A 42 12.84 2.01 -0.26
CA LEU A 42 12.32 3.20 0.42
C LEU A 42 13.44 4.11 0.95
N GLU A 43 14.58 3.54 1.35
CA GLU A 43 15.78 4.31 1.72
C GLU A 43 16.37 5.05 0.50
N GLU A 44 16.44 4.41 -0.65
CA GLU A 44 16.85 5.05 -1.91
C GLU A 44 15.86 6.15 -2.35
N ALA A 45 14.57 5.96 -2.06
CA ALA A 45 13.52 6.94 -2.32
C ALA A 45 13.42 8.03 -1.24
N ALA A 46 14.14 7.91 -0.12
CA ALA A 46 14.07 8.89 0.95
C ALA A 46 14.60 10.24 0.47
N GLY A 47 13.74 11.26 0.52
CA GLY A 47 14.03 12.60 -0.01
C GLY A 47 13.69 12.80 -1.49
N ALA A 48 13.30 11.75 -2.22
CA ALA A 48 12.72 11.90 -3.54
C ALA A 48 11.28 12.45 -3.42
N LYS A 49 10.90 13.36 -4.33
CA LYS A 49 9.52 13.80 -4.50
C LYS A 49 9.04 13.41 -5.90
N PRO A 50 7.85 12.82 -6.04
CA PRO A 50 6.85 12.50 -5.01
C PRO A 50 7.22 11.27 -4.15
N LEU A 51 6.65 11.22 -2.93
CA LEU A 51 6.75 10.06 -2.03
C LEU A 51 6.02 8.83 -2.61
N ALA A 52 6.38 7.63 -2.14
CA ALA A 52 5.84 6.37 -2.65
C ALA A 52 4.49 5.99 -2.00
N ASP A 53 3.62 5.34 -2.77
CA ASP A 53 2.48 4.59 -2.25
C ASP A 53 2.86 3.12 -2.08
N VAL A 54 2.46 2.49 -0.97
CA VAL A 54 2.76 1.08 -0.69
C VAL A 54 1.46 0.30 -0.67
N LEU A 55 1.39 -0.79 -1.43
CA LEU A 55 0.24 -1.67 -1.47
C LEU A 55 0.61 -3.07 -0.98
N ALA A 56 -0.22 -3.62 -0.10
CA ALA A 56 -0.07 -4.99 0.38
C ALA A 56 -1.41 -5.68 0.59
N GLY A 57 -1.44 -6.98 0.33
CA GLY A 57 -2.60 -7.83 0.57
C GLY A 57 -2.37 -8.91 1.61
N GLY A 58 -3.44 -9.31 2.31
CA GLY A 58 -3.44 -10.45 3.24
C GLY A 58 -2.28 -10.46 4.25
N GLN A 59 -1.46 -11.51 4.23
CA GLN A 59 -0.36 -11.73 5.19
C GLN A 59 0.75 -10.66 5.13
N LEU A 60 0.83 -9.85 4.07
CA LEU A 60 1.83 -8.80 3.92
C LEU A 60 1.40 -7.45 4.50
N VAL A 61 0.14 -7.30 4.90
CA VAL A 61 -0.38 -6.08 5.53
C VAL A 61 0.43 -5.63 6.75
N PRO A 62 0.80 -6.52 7.70
CA PRO A 62 1.65 -6.12 8.82
C PRO A 62 3.04 -5.63 8.39
N VAL A 63 3.55 -6.09 7.25
CA VAL A 63 4.84 -5.62 6.71
C VAL A 63 4.71 -4.20 6.18
N ALA A 64 3.67 -3.91 5.39
CA ALA A 64 3.43 -2.57 4.86
C ALA A 64 3.26 -1.52 5.98
N LEU A 65 2.54 -1.87 7.04
CA LEU A 65 2.39 -0.99 8.21
C LEU A 65 3.74 -0.71 8.89
N ARG A 66 4.59 -1.72 9.08
CA ARG A 66 5.95 -1.52 9.63
C ARG A 66 6.84 -0.65 8.74
N LEU A 67 6.68 -0.74 7.42
CA LEU A 67 7.42 0.12 6.49
C LEU A 67 6.97 1.58 6.61
N ALA A 68 5.67 1.84 6.71
CA ALA A 68 5.17 3.20 6.91
C ALA A 68 5.62 3.81 8.24
N GLU A 69 5.61 3.03 9.33
CA GLU A 69 6.13 3.47 10.62
C GLU A 69 7.63 3.81 10.57
N ARG A 70 8.41 3.01 9.83
CA ARG A 70 9.87 3.17 9.76
C ARG A 70 10.32 4.23 8.75
N TYR A 71 9.55 4.43 7.68
CA TYR A 71 9.90 5.32 6.57
C TYR A 71 8.78 6.34 6.27
N PRO A 72 8.29 7.11 7.26
CA PRO A 72 7.18 8.05 7.06
C PRO A 72 7.55 9.21 6.11
N ASP A 73 8.84 9.46 5.91
CA ASP A 73 9.36 10.49 5.00
C ASP A 73 9.59 9.97 3.57
N ALA A 74 9.39 8.67 3.33
CA ALA A 74 9.46 8.05 2.00
C ALA A 74 8.09 7.53 1.52
N VAL A 75 7.13 7.35 2.43
CA VAL A 75 5.81 6.79 2.17
C VAL A 75 4.72 7.85 2.28
N ARG A 76 3.95 8.04 1.21
CA ARG A 76 2.76 8.89 1.18
C ARG A 76 1.54 8.16 1.74
N SER A 77 1.33 6.93 1.28
CA SER A 77 0.15 6.15 1.63
C SER A 77 0.42 4.65 1.70
N VAL A 78 -0.42 3.94 2.45
CA VAL A 78 -0.48 2.49 2.52
C VAL A 78 -1.89 2.03 2.15
N LEU A 79 -1.99 1.20 1.12
CA LEU A 79 -3.22 0.58 0.65
C LEU A 79 -3.25 -0.90 1.06
N LEU A 80 -4.19 -1.26 1.93
CA LEU A 80 -4.32 -2.59 2.51
C LEU A 80 -5.49 -3.35 1.87
N VAL A 81 -5.20 -4.35 1.03
CA VAL A 81 -6.20 -5.12 0.30
C VAL A 81 -6.52 -6.41 1.07
N GLY A 82 -7.79 -6.58 1.48
CA GLY A 82 -8.21 -7.81 2.17
C GLY A 82 -7.34 -8.15 3.38
N PRO A 83 -7.21 -7.23 4.36
CA PRO A 83 -6.17 -7.29 5.39
C PRO A 83 -6.38 -8.41 6.42
N ASP A 84 -7.61 -8.91 6.52
CA ASP A 84 -7.96 -10.00 7.41
C ASP A 84 -8.25 -11.26 6.60
N PRO A 85 -7.35 -12.26 6.66
CA PRO A 85 -7.55 -13.53 5.97
C PRO A 85 -8.63 -14.40 6.64
N ASP A 86 -8.93 -14.17 7.91
CA ASP A 86 -9.96 -14.94 8.63
C ASP A 86 -11.33 -14.23 8.55
N GLY A 87 -11.33 -12.92 8.29
CA GLY A 87 -12.49 -12.04 8.28
C GLY A 87 -13.02 -11.67 6.90
N ASN A 88 -13.40 -12.63 6.03
CA ASN A 88 -14.06 -12.37 4.74
C ASN A 88 -13.44 -11.22 3.88
N GLY A 89 -12.13 -10.97 4.02
CA GLY A 89 -11.43 -9.86 3.36
C GLY A 89 -11.80 -8.44 3.82
N ARG A 90 -12.45 -8.28 4.98
CA ARG A 90 -12.68 -7.00 5.65
C ARG A 90 -11.88 -6.96 6.94
N ALA A 91 -11.37 -5.79 7.33
CA ALA A 91 -10.75 -5.64 8.65
C ALA A 91 -11.79 -5.94 9.76
N SER A 92 -11.67 -7.10 10.40
CA SER A 92 -12.49 -7.48 11.56
C SER A 92 -12.13 -6.67 12.80
N ARG A 93 -12.93 -6.83 13.85
CA ARG A 93 -12.64 -6.23 15.15
C ARG A 93 -11.33 -6.76 15.73
N GLU A 94 -11.06 -8.05 15.53
CA GLU A 94 -9.85 -8.75 15.96
C GLU A 94 -8.62 -8.19 15.22
N TRP A 95 -8.74 -7.99 13.90
CA TRP A 95 -7.69 -7.36 13.11
C TRP A 95 -7.39 -5.94 13.60
N PHE A 96 -8.42 -5.12 13.85
CA PHE A 96 -8.24 -3.77 14.38
C PHE A 96 -7.65 -3.79 15.80
N ALA A 97 -7.98 -4.78 16.64
CA ALA A 97 -7.37 -4.93 17.95
C ALA A 97 -5.85 -5.23 17.85
N ALA A 98 -5.44 -6.00 16.84
CA ALA A 98 -4.03 -6.35 16.63
C ALA A 98 -3.21 -5.26 15.91
N HIS A 99 -3.82 -4.53 14.97
CA HIS A 99 -3.11 -3.63 14.06
C HIS A 99 -3.54 -2.16 14.15
N GLY A 100 -4.64 -1.85 14.84
CA GLY A 100 -5.21 -0.50 14.91
C GLY A 100 -4.24 0.54 15.47
N ALA A 101 -3.44 0.18 16.48
CA ALA A 101 -2.41 1.08 17.02
C ALA A 101 -1.36 1.46 15.97
N ARG A 102 -0.98 0.54 15.08
CA ARG A 102 -0.04 0.80 13.99
C ARG A 102 -0.64 1.65 12.90
N VAL A 103 -1.91 1.39 12.56
CA VAL A 103 -2.67 2.24 11.62
C VAL A 103 -2.76 3.66 12.15
N ALA A 104 -3.06 3.84 13.43
CA ALA A 104 -3.10 5.15 14.08
C ALA A 104 -1.71 5.82 14.04
N SER A 105 -0.66 5.12 14.45
CA SER A 105 0.71 5.64 14.46
C SER A 105 1.18 6.08 13.06
N ALA A 106 0.88 5.31 12.01
CA ALA A 106 1.23 5.68 10.64
C ALA A 106 0.49 6.96 10.19
N ARG A 107 -0.80 7.08 10.53
CA ARG A 107 -1.60 8.28 10.23
C ARG A 107 -1.14 9.51 11.00
N GLU A 108 -0.76 9.34 12.27
CA GLU A 108 -0.15 10.40 13.09
C GLU A 108 1.20 10.84 12.54
N ALA A 109 1.94 9.92 11.91
CA ALA A 109 3.14 10.22 11.14
C ALA A 109 2.84 10.72 9.72
N GLY A 110 1.61 11.17 9.44
CA GLY A 110 1.15 11.75 8.19
C GLY A 110 1.13 10.82 6.97
N VAL A 111 1.18 9.50 7.18
CA VAL A 111 0.98 8.50 6.14
C VAL A 111 -0.51 8.17 6.04
N GLU A 112 -1.08 8.34 4.84
CA GLU A 112 -2.48 7.97 4.60
C GLU A 112 -2.61 6.43 4.62
N VAL A 113 -3.52 5.88 5.41
CA VAL A 113 -3.73 4.42 5.47
C VAL A 113 -5.16 4.09 5.06
N GLU A 114 -5.30 3.38 3.95
CA GLU A 114 -6.59 2.98 3.38
C GLU A 114 -6.77 1.46 3.43
N VAL A 115 -7.93 1.03 3.91
CA VAL A 115 -8.29 -0.39 3.99
C VAL A 115 -9.33 -0.69 2.92
N LEU A 116 -8.95 -1.50 1.96
CA LEU A 116 -9.76 -1.88 0.81
C LEU A 116 -10.39 -3.27 1.07
N PRO A 117 -11.70 -3.34 1.31
CA PRO A 117 -12.38 -4.62 1.45
C PRO A 117 -12.40 -5.31 0.10
N HIS A 118 -11.76 -6.47 -0.04
CA HIS A 118 -11.69 -7.16 -1.33
C HIS A 118 -11.65 -8.68 -1.20
N GLY A 119 -12.73 -9.31 -1.71
CA GLY A 119 -12.84 -10.76 -1.89
C GLY A 119 -12.68 -11.59 -0.61
N PRO A 120 -12.62 -12.93 -0.72
CA PRO A 120 -12.02 -13.71 0.34
C PRO A 120 -10.56 -13.24 0.54
N ALA A 121 -10.21 -12.92 1.78
CA ALA A 121 -8.89 -13.17 2.37
C ALA A 121 -7.74 -13.43 1.39
N GLY A 122 -6.99 -12.39 1.00
CA GLY A 122 -5.85 -12.58 0.10
C GLY A 122 -6.24 -12.80 -1.36
N ALA A 123 -7.36 -12.23 -1.81
CA ALA A 123 -7.68 -12.10 -3.23
C ALA A 123 -6.42 -11.67 -4.00
N PRO A 124 -5.98 -12.45 -5.00
CA PRO A 124 -4.74 -12.17 -5.71
C PRO A 124 -4.73 -10.74 -6.23
N LEU A 125 -3.60 -10.05 -6.10
CA LEU A 125 -3.42 -8.70 -6.67
C LEU A 125 -3.58 -8.69 -8.20
N THR A 126 -3.59 -9.87 -8.82
CA THR A 126 -3.87 -10.09 -10.25
C THR A 126 -5.35 -9.97 -10.61
N GLU A 127 -6.27 -9.90 -9.65
CA GLU A 127 -7.70 -9.76 -9.93
C GLU A 127 -8.04 -8.34 -10.41
N PRO A 128 -8.73 -8.16 -11.56
CA PRO A 128 -9.02 -6.83 -12.12
C PRO A 128 -9.79 -5.89 -11.18
N ARG A 129 -10.65 -6.45 -10.31
CA ARG A 129 -11.40 -5.67 -9.32
C ARG A 129 -10.50 -5.01 -8.27
N VAL A 130 -9.39 -5.66 -7.89
CA VAL A 130 -8.41 -5.09 -6.97
C VAL A 130 -7.77 -3.85 -7.60
N ALA A 131 -7.33 -3.97 -8.85
CA ALA A 131 -6.75 -2.84 -9.59
C ALA A 131 -7.75 -1.67 -9.69
N ALA A 132 -9.03 -1.92 -9.97
CA ALA A 132 -10.06 -0.87 -10.01
C ALA A 132 -10.30 -0.18 -8.65
N ALA A 133 -10.29 -0.95 -7.55
CA ALA A 133 -10.43 -0.39 -6.20
C ALA A 133 -9.21 0.47 -5.82
N VAL A 134 -8.01 0.01 -6.19
CA VAL A 134 -6.77 0.76 -5.99
C VAL A 134 -6.79 2.06 -6.79
N ALA A 135 -7.18 2.02 -8.07
CA ALA A 135 -7.32 3.21 -8.92
C ALA A 135 -8.22 4.26 -8.28
N THR A 136 -9.43 3.84 -7.88
CA THR A 136 -10.41 4.72 -7.23
C THR A 136 -9.87 5.35 -5.94
N THR A 137 -9.02 4.63 -5.23
CA THR A 137 -8.42 5.10 -3.97
C THR A 137 -7.29 6.08 -4.23
N LEU A 138 -6.39 5.76 -5.16
CA LEU A 138 -5.29 6.63 -5.57
C LEU A 138 -5.79 7.99 -6.08
N ASP A 139 -6.89 8.01 -6.83
CA ASP A 139 -7.52 9.24 -7.35
C ASP A 139 -8.05 10.17 -6.23
N ARG A 140 -8.39 9.61 -5.06
CA ARG A 140 -8.94 10.37 -3.92
C ARG A 140 -7.86 10.83 -2.94
N LEU A 141 -6.71 10.16 -2.94
CA LEU A 141 -5.62 10.47 -2.04
C LEU A 141 -5.00 11.83 -2.38
N PRO A 142 -4.65 12.64 -1.37
CA PRO A 142 -4.07 13.94 -1.61
C PRO A 142 -2.75 13.81 -2.38
N SER A 143 -2.56 14.69 -3.37
CA SER A 143 -1.37 14.68 -4.24
C SER A 143 -0.05 14.93 -3.50
N VAL A 144 -0.13 15.55 -2.33
CA VAL A 144 0.98 15.84 -1.41
C VAL A 144 0.51 15.46 -0.01
N ARG A 145 1.43 14.96 0.83
CA ARG A 145 1.17 14.71 2.25
C ARG A 145 0.55 15.95 2.90
N ARG A 146 -0.54 15.78 3.63
CA ARG A 146 -1.13 16.88 4.39
C ARG A 146 -0.13 17.28 5.47
N PRO A 147 0.21 18.57 5.60
CA PRO A 147 1.04 19.01 6.72
C PRO A 147 0.30 18.69 8.01
N ASP A 148 1.01 18.09 8.96
CA ASP A 148 0.54 17.86 10.32
C ASP A 148 0.25 19.25 10.95
N TRP A 149 -1.01 19.52 11.27
CA TRP A 149 -1.45 20.72 12.00
C TRP A 149 -1.90 20.33 13.41
#